data_AF-A0A7R9Y0N8-F1
#
_entry.id   AF-A0A7R9Y0N8-F1
#
_cell.length_a   1.000
_cell.length_b   1.000
_cell.length_c   1.000
_cell.angle_alpha   90.00
_cell.angle_beta   90.00
_cell.angle_gamma   90.00
#
_symmetry.space_group_name_H-M   'P 1'
#
loop_
_entity.id
_entity.type
_entity.pdbx_description
1 polymer ?
#
loop_
_entity_poly.entity_id
_entity_poly.type
_entity_poly.pdbx_seq_one_letter_code
_entity_poly.pdbx_strand_id
1 'polypeptide(L)'
;YLDADTLVVQSLDSAFDCAIAALDADADGAFCANLKHSDKMNTGVMVLTPSAELHDDMAQHASTVASYTGGDQGFLNVYFSRFANAPVWRASTDADTYACAPVDHVQALARLPGGYNYDVGLYIINSNRWMVSQAEVFVVHFTLGPLKP
;
A
#
# COMPACT_ATOMS: atom_id res chain seq x y z
N TYR A 1 0.70 8.67 -1.97
CA TYR A 1 2.14 8.57 -2.30
C TYR A 1 2.31 7.57 -3.43
N LEU A 2 3.11 7.95 -4.43
CA LEU A 2 3.47 7.13 -5.58
C LEU A 2 4.97 7.31 -5.82
N ASP A 3 5.72 6.23 -5.95
CA ASP A 3 7.12 6.31 -6.40
C ASP A 3 7.18 6.84 -7.84
N ALA A 4 8.30 7.48 -8.18
CA ALA A 4 8.49 8.12 -9.48
C ALA A 4 8.55 7.12 -10.65
N ASP A 5 8.70 5.84 -10.37
CA ASP A 5 8.73 4.72 -11.31
C ASP A 5 7.41 3.94 -11.31
N THR A 6 6.31 4.63 -11.00
CA THR A 6 4.95 4.13 -11.15
C THR A 6 4.25 4.82 -12.32
N LEU A 7 3.33 4.11 -12.96
CA LEU A 7 2.48 4.61 -14.03
C LEU A 7 1.01 4.35 -13.67
N VAL A 8 0.25 5.42 -13.51
CA VAL A 8 -1.20 5.35 -13.32
C VAL A 8 -1.88 5.12 -14.67
N VAL A 9 -2.67 4.05 -14.77
CA VAL A 9 -3.35 3.64 -16.01
C VAL A 9 -4.88 3.71 -15.90
N GLN A 10 -5.42 3.88 -14.70
CA GLN A 10 -6.84 4.10 -14.42
C GLN A 10 -7.01 5.12 -13.26
N SER A 11 -8.21 5.66 -13.06
CA SER A 11 -8.47 6.59 -11.94
C SER A 11 -8.18 5.91 -10.59
N LEU A 12 -7.58 6.67 -9.68
CA LEU A 12 -7.27 6.24 -8.31
C LEU A 12 -8.26 6.80 -7.29
N ASP A 13 -9.35 7.45 -7.71
CA ASP A 13 -10.29 8.12 -6.81
C ASP A 13 -10.84 7.14 -5.76
N SER A 14 -11.18 5.92 -6.18
CA SER A 14 -11.65 4.87 -5.26
C SER A 14 -10.59 4.43 -4.25
N ALA A 15 -9.30 4.60 -4.52
CA ALA A 15 -8.26 4.26 -3.55
C ALA A 15 -8.32 5.15 -2.30
N PHE A 16 -8.85 6.38 -2.41
CA PHE A 16 -9.02 7.26 -1.25
C PHE A 16 -10.09 6.75 -0.29
N ASP A 17 -11.05 5.96 -0.78
CA ASP A 17 -12.01 5.25 0.08
C ASP A 17 -11.33 4.20 0.95
N CYS A 18 -10.13 3.73 0.62
CA CYS A 18 -9.36 2.85 1.50
C CYS A 18 -8.88 3.61 2.74
N ALA A 19 -8.33 4.81 2.55
CA ALA A 19 -7.97 5.66 3.67
C ALA A 19 -9.22 6.02 4.46
N ILE A 20 -10.32 6.41 3.81
CA ILE A 20 -11.60 6.73 4.48
C ILE A 20 -12.18 5.53 5.24
N ALA A 21 -12.12 4.32 4.69
CA ALA A 21 -12.58 3.11 5.37
C ALA A 21 -11.65 2.69 6.52
N ALA A 22 -10.37 3.04 6.45
CA ALA A 22 -9.48 2.97 7.61
C ALA A 22 -9.79 4.08 8.64
N LEU A 23 -10.41 5.19 8.21
CA LEU A 23 -10.79 6.39 8.99
C LEU A 23 -12.15 6.31 9.69
N ASP A 24 -12.83 5.15 9.76
CA ASP A 24 -13.95 4.97 10.72
C ASP A 24 -13.45 5.01 12.19
N ALA A 25 -12.12 5.03 12.36
CA ALA A 25 -11.43 5.52 13.54
C ALA A 25 -10.83 6.90 13.23
N ASP A 26 -10.93 7.82 14.18
CA ASP A 26 -10.31 9.15 14.29
C ASP A 26 -8.75 9.08 14.32
N ALA A 27 -8.18 8.27 13.43
CA ALA A 27 -6.82 7.78 13.50
C ALA A 27 -5.94 8.59 12.55
N ASP A 28 -5.35 9.65 13.10
CA ASP A 28 -4.19 10.30 12.52
C ASP A 28 -3.16 9.26 12.06
N GLY A 29 -2.68 9.41 10.83
CA GLY A 29 -1.67 8.50 10.27
C GLY A 29 -2.20 7.18 9.73
N ALA A 30 -3.52 7.05 9.49
CA ALA A 30 -4.08 5.95 8.74
C ALA A 30 -3.39 5.77 7.38
N PHE A 31 -3.09 4.54 6.98
CA PHE A 31 -2.56 4.28 5.64
C PHE A 31 -2.97 2.93 5.05
N CYS A 32 -3.01 2.92 3.72
CA CYS A 32 -3.20 1.76 2.88
C CYS A 32 -2.00 1.56 1.96
N ALA A 33 -1.51 0.32 1.85
CA ALA A 33 -0.45 -0.06 0.90
C ALA A 33 -0.72 -1.45 0.31
N ASN A 34 0.05 -1.87 -0.68
CA ASN A 34 -0.08 -3.22 -1.21
C ASN A 34 0.82 -4.21 -0.45
N LEU A 35 0.32 -5.44 -0.25
CA LEU A 35 1.12 -6.58 0.22
C LEU A 35 1.60 -7.40 -0.98
N LYS A 36 2.92 -7.48 -1.19
CA LYS A 36 3.51 -8.10 -2.39
C LYS A 36 4.18 -9.45 -2.10
N HIS A 37 4.96 -9.51 -1.03
CA HIS A 37 5.46 -10.77 -0.47
C HIS A 37 4.56 -11.11 0.72
N SER A 38 4.31 -12.39 0.98
CA SER A 38 3.26 -12.89 1.90
C SER A 38 3.17 -12.19 3.27
N ASP A 39 4.23 -11.52 3.70
CA ASP A 39 4.33 -10.78 4.95
C ASP A 39 4.89 -9.35 4.80
N LYS A 40 5.27 -8.89 3.60
CA LYS A 40 5.90 -7.58 3.37
C LYS A 40 5.11 -6.69 2.42
N MET A 41 4.93 -5.44 2.83
CA MET A 41 4.34 -4.41 1.99
C MET A 41 5.33 -3.87 0.96
N ASN A 42 4.78 -3.43 -0.17
CA ASN A 42 5.48 -2.61 -1.13
C ASN A 42 5.10 -1.13 -0.90
N THR A 43 6.09 -0.28 -0.72
CA THR A 43 5.92 1.12 -0.32
C THR A 43 5.82 2.09 -1.49
N GLY A 44 5.96 1.62 -2.73
CA GLY A 44 5.88 2.50 -3.90
C GLY A 44 4.49 3.01 -4.23
N VAL A 45 3.43 2.45 -3.61
CA VAL A 45 2.08 3.02 -3.67
C VAL A 45 1.45 2.95 -2.30
N MET A 46 1.09 4.11 -1.75
CA MET A 46 0.40 4.24 -0.48
C MET A 46 -0.68 5.32 -0.53
N VAL A 47 -1.83 5.07 0.08
CA VAL A 47 -2.82 6.11 0.39
C VAL A 47 -2.73 6.38 1.87
N LEU A 48 -2.59 7.64 2.29
CA LEU A 48 -2.36 7.96 3.69
C LEU A 48 -3.01 9.27 4.09
N THR A 49 -3.33 9.36 5.39
CA THR A 49 -3.68 10.62 6.04
C THR A 49 -2.41 11.20 6.66
N PRO A 50 -2.00 12.43 6.30
CA PRO A 50 -0.85 13.07 6.91
C PRO A 50 -1.01 13.21 8.42
N SER A 51 0.03 12.89 9.18
CA SER A 51 0.07 13.09 10.64
C SER A 51 1.46 13.57 11.03
N ALA A 52 1.52 14.72 11.71
CA ALA A 52 2.77 15.27 12.22
C ALA A 52 3.35 14.39 13.34
N GLU A 53 2.50 13.86 14.22
CA GLU A 53 2.91 12.96 15.31
C GLU A 53 3.54 11.68 14.75
N LEU A 54 2.88 11.02 13.79
CA LEU A 54 3.41 9.81 13.17
C LEU A 54 4.72 10.09 12.41
N HIS A 55 4.78 11.22 11.70
CA HIS A 55 6.00 11.63 11.02
C HIS A 55 7.17 11.82 11.99
N ASP A 56 6.96 12.55 13.09
CA ASP A 56 8.00 12.86 14.05
C ASP A 56 8.45 11.62 14.81
N ASP A 57 7.53 10.71 15.14
CA ASP A 57 7.88 9.41 15.71
C ASP A 57 8.70 8.55 14.75
N MET A 58 8.29 8.44 13.47
CA MET A 58 9.08 7.74 12.45
C MET A 58 10.47 8.36 12.29
N ALA A 59 10.58 9.69 12.31
CA ALA A 59 11.86 10.39 12.19
C ALA A 59 12.79 10.10 13.38
N GLN A 60 12.27 10.02 14.61
CA GLN A 60 13.04 9.62 15.79
C GLN A 60 13.56 8.18 15.67
N HIS A 61 12.77 7.28 15.08
CA HIS A 61 13.12 5.88 14.88
C HIS A 61 14.01 5.64 13.65
N ALA A 62 14.11 6.58 12.71
CA ALA A 62 14.86 6.42 11.46
C ALA A 62 16.36 6.09 11.66
N SER A 63 16.94 6.54 12.79
CA SER A 63 18.36 6.28 13.11
C SER A 63 18.59 4.97 13.89
N THR A 64 17.55 4.40 14.50
CA THR A 64 17.66 3.24 15.40
C THR A 64 17.05 1.98 14.81
N VAL A 65 16.03 2.11 13.97
CA VAL A 65 15.37 1.00 13.28
C VAL A 65 16.11 0.71 11.98
N ALA A 66 16.78 -0.45 11.93
CA ALA A 66 17.50 -0.88 10.73
C ALA A 66 16.54 -1.27 9.59
N SER A 67 16.69 -0.65 8.43
CA SER A 67 16.05 -1.11 7.19
C SER A 67 16.81 -2.26 6.57
N TYR A 68 16.20 -3.45 6.51
CA TYR A 68 16.80 -4.63 5.88
C TYR A 68 16.97 -4.52 4.35
N THR A 69 16.33 -3.51 3.73
CA THR A 69 16.50 -3.20 2.30
C THR A 69 17.49 -2.05 2.05
N GLY A 70 17.93 -1.36 3.11
CA GLY A 70 18.66 -0.09 3.00
C GLY A 70 17.82 1.11 2.57
N GLY A 71 16.53 0.94 2.26
CA GLY A 71 15.60 2.00 1.85
C GLY A 71 14.37 2.13 2.75
N ASP A 72 13.37 2.87 2.30
CA ASP A 72 12.10 3.12 2.98
C ASP A 72 11.30 1.82 3.19
N GLN A 73 11.26 0.93 2.19
CA GLN A 73 10.46 -0.29 2.26
C GLN A 73 10.83 -1.15 3.47
N GLY A 74 12.13 -1.32 3.72
CA GLY A 74 12.60 -2.10 4.86
C GLY A 74 12.33 -1.42 6.21
N PHE A 75 12.50 -0.10 6.29
CA PHE A 75 12.18 0.66 7.51
C PHE A 75 10.69 0.55 7.83
N LEU A 76 9.82 0.87 6.86
CA LEU A 76 8.38 0.90 7.08
C LEU A 76 7.82 -0.51 7.37
N ASN A 77 8.38 -1.58 6.79
CA ASN A 77 7.96 -2.96 7.12
C ASN A 77 8.33 -3.38 8.55
N VAL A 78 9.40 -2.81 9.12
CA VAL A 78 9.77 -3.06 10.53
C VAL A 78 8.92 -2.20 11.45
N TYR A 79 8.78 -0.91 11.11
CA TYR A 79 7.99 0.05 11.88
C TYR A 79 6.51 -0.37 11.96
N PHE A 80 5.89 -0.71 10.82
CA PHE A 80 4.53 -1.24 10.73
C PHE A 80 4.51 -2.78 10.72
N SER A 81 5.15 -3.40 11.72
CA SER A 81 5.32 -4.87 11.78
C SER A 81 4.04 -5.70 11.71
N ARG A 82 2.88 -5.10 12.03
CA ARG A 82 1.55 -5.76 11.98
C ARG A 82 0.82 -5.56 10.65
N PHE A 83 1.38 -4.86 9.68
CA PHE A 83 0.72 -4.54 8.41
C PHE A 83 0.22 -5.78 7.65
N ALA A 84 0.94 -6.91 7.72
CA ALA A 84 0.51 -8.15 7.08
C ALA A 84 -0.86 -8.67 7.59
N ASN A 85 -1.23 -8.30 8.83
CA ASN A 85 -2.50 -8.68 9.45
C ASN A 85 -3.65 -7.72 9.12
N ALA A 86 -3.36 -6.58 8.45
CA ALA A 86 -4.36 -5.59 8.11
C ALA A 86 -5.43 -6.18 7.15
N PRO A 87 -6.69 -5.74 7.26
CA PRO A 87 -7.74 -6.19 6.34
C PRO A 87 -7.43 -5.76 4.91
N VAL A 88 -7.82 -6.57 3.93
CA VAL A 88 -7.80 -6.12 2.51
C VAL A 88 -9.01 -5.22 2.31
N TRP A 89 -8.75 -4.00 1.85
CA TRP A 89 -9.82 -3.10 1.42
C TRP A 89 -10.46 -3.66 0.15
N ARG A 90 -11.79 -3.77 0.17
CA ARG A 90 -12.60 -4.19 -0.96
C ARG A 90 -13.49 -3.02 -1.37
N ALA A 91 -13.25 -2.46 -2.55
CA ALA A 91 -14.23 -1.62 -3.21
C ALA A 91 -15.44 -2.50 -3.56
N SER A 92 -16.52 -2.40 -2.79
CA SER A 92 -17.82 -2.94 -3.16
C SER A 92 -18.44 -2.02 -4.21
N THR A 93 -19.22 -2.57 -5.15
CA THR A 93 -20.12 -1.76 -6.00
C THR A 93 -21.46 -1.49 -5.32
N ASP A 94 -21.71 -2.10 -4.16
CA ASP A 94 -22.94 -1.96 -3.38
C ASP A 94 -22.64 -1.23 -2.06
N ALA A 95 -23.34 -0.13 -1.85
CA ALA A 95 -23.07 0.88 -0.81
C ALA A 95 -23.24 0.42 0.65
N ASP A 96 -23.65 -0.83 0.92
CA ASP A 96 -24.21 -1.22 2.23
C ASP A 96 -23.36 -2.16 3.10
N THR A 97 -22.14 -2.56 2.71
CA THR A 97 -21.32 -3.44 3.57
C THR A 97 -19.82 -3.17 3.47
N TYR A 98 -19.37 -2.04 4.03
CA TYR A 98 -17.95 -1.75 4.24
C TYR A 98 -17.55 -1.96 5.70
N ALA A 99 -17.76 -3.16 6.23
CA ALA A 99 -17.12 -3.51 7.49
C ALA A 99 -15.67 -3.89 7.19
N CYS A 100 -14.75 -2.91 7.19
CA CYS A 100 -13.39 -3.20 7.59
C CYS A 100 -13.49 -3.92 8.95
N ALA A 101 -12.91 -5.12 9.07
CA ALA A 101 -12.86 -5.80 10.36
C ALA A 101 -12.29 -4.82 11.40
N PRO A 102 -12.81 -4.78 12.65
CA PRO A 102 -12.40 -3.81 13.65
C PRO A 102 -10.88 -3.75 13.73
N VAL A 103 -10.32 -2.61 13.31
CA VAL A 103 -8.88 -2.41 13.33
C VAL A 103 -8.50 -2.25 14.80
N ASP A 104 -7.59 -3.11 15.28
CA ASP A 104 -7.03 -3.01 16.62
C ASP A 104 -6.45 -1.59 16.78
N HIS A 105 -6.94 -0.85 17.79
CA HIS A 105 -6.97 0.63 17.90
C HIS A 105 -5.63 1.38 17.85
N VAL A 106 -4.52 0.71 17.58
CA VAL A 106 -3.19 1.33 17.66
C VAL A 106 -2.78 1.98 16.34
N GLN A 107 -3.19 1.42 15.18
CA GLN A 107 -2.85 1.97 13.86
C GLN A 107 -3.93 1.59 12.82
N ALA A 108 -4.54 2.58 12.17
CA ALA A 108 -5.56 2.38 11.14
C ALA A 108 -4.93 1.94 9.80
N LEU A 109 -4.69 0.63 9.67
CA LEU A 109 -4.01 0.03 8.52
C LEU A 109 -4.99 -0.78 7.65
N ALA A 110 -4.84 -0.69 6.33
CA ALA A 110 -5.51 -1.59 5.38
C ALA A 110 -4.61 -1.97 4.19
N ARG A 111 -4.94 -3.07 3.52
CA ARG A 111 -4.22 -3.54 2.33
C ARG A 111 -4.97 -3.17 1.06
N LEU A 112 -4.29 -2.47 0.17
CA LEU A 112 -4.72 -2.24 -1.21
C LEU A 112 -4.64 -3.54 -2.02
N PRO A 113 -5.64 -3.82 -2.88
CA PRO A 113 -5.56 -4.87 -3.88
C PRO A 113 -4.30 -4.76 -4.76
N GLY A 114 -3.81 -5.89 -5.26
CA GLY A 114 -2.60 -5.96 -6.10
C GLY A 114 -2.62 -5.07 -7.34
N GLY A 115 -3.82 -4.79 -7.85
CA GLY A 115 -4.04 -3.87 -8.96
C GLY A 115 -3.56 -2.43 -8.78
N TYR A 116 -3.56 -1.95 -7.53
CA TYR A 116 -3.12 -0.59 -7.20
C TYR A 116 -1.60 -0.45 -7.09
N ASN A 117 -0.85 -1.55 -7.22
CA ASN A 117 0.61 -1.55 -7.20
C ASN A 117 1.13 -2.78 -7.97
N TYR A 118 0.74 -2.88 -9.24
CA TYR A 118 1.01 -4.06 -10.06
C TYR A 118 2.46 -4.09 -10.51
N ASP A 119 3.20 -5.13 -10.14
CA ASP A 119 4.60 -5.28 -10.52
C ASP A 119 4.77 -5.67 -12.00
N VAL A 120 5.47 -4.83 -12.76
CA VAL A 120 5.80 -5.11 -14.17
C VAL A 120 6.56 -6.44 -14.35
N GLY A 121 7.31 -6.89 -13.34
CA GLY A 121 8.00 -8.16 -13.36
C GLY A 121 7.05 -9.35 -13.52
N LEU A 122 5.85 -9.28 -12.95
CA LEU A 122 4.81 -10.31 -13.09
C LEU A 122 4.30 -10.38 -14.53
N TYR A 123 4.14 -9.25 -15.21
CA TYR A 123 3.74 -9.19 -16.62
C TYR A 123 4.79 -9.85 -17.52
N ILE A 124 6.07 -9.55 -17.29
CA ILE A 124 7.19 -10.08 -18.08
C ILE A 124 7.35 -11.59 -17.86
N ILE A 125 7.36 -12.05 -16.60
CA ILE A 125 7.48 -13.48 -16.26
C ILE A 125 6.30 -14.27 -16.81
N ASN A 126 5.11 -13.67 -16.86
CA ASN A 126 3.90 -14.27 -17.43
C ASN A 126 3.80 -14.10 -18.96
N SER A 127 4.93 -14.03 -19.66
CA SER A 127 5.00 -13.99 -21.13
C SER A 127 4.21 -12.82 -21.75
N ASN A 128 4.37 -11.62 -21.19
CA ASN A 128 3.69 -10.39 -21.61
C ASN A 128 2.17 -10.49 -21.50
N ARG A 129 1.68 -11.12 -20.42
CA ARG A 129 0.26 -11.24 -20.11
C ARG A 129 -0.01 -10.80 -18.69
N TRP A 130 -1.11 -10.08 -18.49
CA TRP A 130 -1.59 -9.75 -17.17
C TRP A 130 -1.92 -11.03 -16.38
N MET A 131 -1.50 -11.07 -15.12
CA MET A 131 -1.86 -12.16 -14.18
C MET A 131 -3.24 -11.95 -13.54
N VAL A 132 -3.83 -10.77 -13.74
CA VAL A 132 -5.15 -10.34 -13.28
C VAL A 132 -5.93 -9.78 -14.46
N SER A 133 -7.22 -9.48 -14.29
CA SER A 133 -7.95 -8.76 -15.33
C SER A 133 -7.30 -7.39 -15.55
N GLN A 134 -7.17 -6.96 -16.80
CA GLN A 134 -6.61 -5.62 -17.09
C GLN A 134 -7.46 -4.50 -16.46
N ALA A 135 -8.77 -4.73 -16.32
CA ALA A 135 -9.67 -3.80 -15.63
C ALA A 135 -9.34 -3.65 -14.13
N GLU A 136 -8.62 -4.60 -13.54
CA GLU A 136 -8.18 -4.56 -12.15
C GLU A 136 -6.81 -3.90 -11.99
N VAL A 137 -6.12 -3.49 -13.07
CA VAL A 137 -4.79 -2.86 -13.00
C VAL A 137 -4.92 -1.34 -13.02
N PHE A 138 -4.68 -0.70 -11.88
CA PHE A 138 -4.78 0.76 -11.72
C PHE A 138 -3.43 1.45 -11.81
N VAL A 139 -2.39 0.82 -11.25
CA VAL A 139 -1.01 1.34 -11.26
C VAL A 139 -0.07 0.22 -11.66
N VAL A 140 0.82 0.50 -12.61
CA VAL A 140 1.96 -0.35 -12.96
C VAL A 140 3.20 0.20 -12.27
N HIS A 141 3.90 -0.63 -11.51
CA HIS A 141 5.10 -0.28 -10.79
C HIS A 141 6.31 -0.98 -11.41
N PHE A 142 7.28 -0.18 -11.88
CA PHE A 142 8.49 -0.65 -12.55
C PHE A 142 9.56 -1.08 -11.53
N THR A 143 9.28 -2.14 -10.76
CA THR A 143 10.14 -2.57 -9.64
C THR A 143 11.47 -3.20 -10.08
N LEU A 144 11.59 -3.61 -11.35
CA LEU A 144 12.82 -4.16 -11.90
C LEU A 144 13.86 -3.04 -12.09
N GLY A 145 14.82 -2.93 -11.16
CA GLY A 145 15.82 -1.87 -11.10
C GLY A 145 16.47 -1.45 -12.44
N PRO A 146 16.91 -2.39 -13.31
CA PRO A 146 17.52 -2.05 -14.61
C PRO A 146 16.54 -1.58 -15.69
N LEU A 147 15.22 -1.72 -15.45
CA LEU A 147 14.16 -1.49 -16.42
C LEU A 147 13.22 -0.38 -15.94
N LYS A 148 13.80 0.80 -15.69
CA LYS A 148 13.02 2.02 -15.49
C LYS A 148 12.59 2.58 -16.87
N PRO A 149 11.39 3.18 -16.99
CA PRO A 149 10.92 3.81 -18.23
C PRO A 149 11.84 4.91 -18.77
#